data_AF-A0AAN9T190-F1
#
_entry.id   AF-A0AAN9T190-F1
#
_cell.length_a   1.000
_cell.length_b   1.000
_cell.length_c   1.000
_cell.angle_alpha   90.00
_cell.angle_beta   90.00
_cell.angle_gamma   90.00
#
_symmetry.space_group_name_H-M   'P 1'
#
loop_
_entity.id
_entity.type
_entity.pdbx_description
1 polymer ?
#
loop_
_entity_poly.entity_id
_entity_poly.type
_entity_poly.pdbx_seq_one_letter_code
_entity_poly.pdbx_strand_id
1 'polypeptide(L)'
;METKRFGGKVKSERETEARPHGQVLKYNPTSNETVIVLDNLAFANGVALSKDEDFLVICETWKCLRQWLKGENKGKTEIFIENLPGAPDNINIAPDGSFWIALIQLTSEGMEFVHNYKITKHLVASFPKLINLVNGAKKKAMVVNVASNGKIIKKFDDGDGKVITFVTSALEFEDHLYLGSRSTNFVGKLPLTILH
;
A
#
# COMPACT_ATOMS: atom_id res chain seq x y z
N MET A 1 30.47 18.03 11.16
CA MET A 1 29.05 18.17 10.80
C MET A 1 28.36 16.87 11.20
N GLU A 2 27.69 16.87 12.34
CA GLU A 2 27.16 15.67 12.98
C GLU A 2 25.72 15.46 12.52
N THR A 3 25.47 14.48 11.66
CA THR A 3 24.11 14.11 11.25
C THR A 3 23.46 13.29 12.35
N LYS A 4 22.68 13.93 13.22
CA LYS A 4 21.75 13.24 14.11
C LYS A 4 20.69 12.53 13.26
N ARG A 5 20.73 11.20 13.25
CA ARG A 5 19.61 10.37 12.78
C ARG A 5 18.46 10.50 13.77
N PHE A 6 17.38 11.19 13.37
CA PHE A 6 16.09 11.09 14.05
C PHE A 6 15.47 9.72 13.74
N GLY A 7 15.73 8.73 14.60
CA GLY A 7 15.03 7.43 14.57
C GLY A 7 13.68 7.55 15.27
N GLY A 8 12.59 7.58 14.50
CA GLY A 8 11.23 7.62 15.04
C GLY A 8 10.67 6.22 15.30
N LYS A 9 10.46 5.87 16.59
CA LYS A 9 9.63 4.72 17.02
C LYS A 9 8.12 4.92 16.79
N VAL A 10 7.71 6.11 16.34
CA VAL A 10 6.30 6.56 16.26
C VAL A 10 5.50 5.90 15.12
N LYS A 11 6.16 5.39 14.07
CA LYS A 11 5.45 4.86 12.89
C LYS A 11 4.84 3.48 13.13
N SER A 12 5.52 2.59 13.86
CA SER A 12 5.03 1.22 14.13
C SER A 12 3.84 1.19 15.08
N GLU A 13 3.73 2.13 16.02
CA GLU A 13 2.60 2.18 16.97
C GLU A 13 1.29 2.51 16.28
N ARG A 14 1.29 3.43 15.29
CA ARG A 14 0.09 3.79 14.52
C ARG A 14 -0.37 2.69 13.57
N GLU A 15 0.57 1.90 13.05
CA GLU A 15 0.26 0.69 12.26
C GLU A 15 -0.54 -0.33 13.10
N THR A 16 -0.27 -0.42 14.41
CA THR A 16 -0.95 -1.34 15.33
C THR A 16 -2.19 -0.77 16.04
N GLU A 17 -2.30 0.55 16.19
CA GLU A 17 -3.38 1.18 16.98
C GLU A 17 -4.75 1.14 16.29
N ALA A 18 -4.78 1.02 14.95
CA ALA A 18 -5.98 0.92 14.12
C ALA A 18 -7.06 2.01 14.36
N ARG A 19 -6.71 3.13 15.01
CA ARG A 19 -7.62 4.25 15.24
C ARG A 19 -7.68 5.18 14.01
N PRO A 20 -8.89 5.59 13.57
CA PRO A 20 -9.07 6.37 12.35
C PRO A 20 -8.75 7.85 12.57
N HIS A 21 -7.48 8.21 12.65
CA HIS A 21 -7.02 9.60 12.79
C HIS A 21 -6.41 10.18 11.50
N GLY A 22 -6.40 9.42 10.41
CA GLY A 22 -5.88 9.86 9.11
C GLY A 22 -6.77 10.91 8.46
N GLN A 23 -6.13 11.79 7.67
CA GLN A 23 -6.79 12.88 6.93
C GLN A 23 -6.16 13.03 5.55
N VAL A 24 -6.99 13.44 4.58
CA VAL A 24 -6.55 13.98 3.29
C VAL A 24 -6.75 15.48 3.31
N LEU A 25 -5.67 16.21 3.06
CA LEU A 25 -5.65 17.66 3.04
C LEU A 25 -5.48 18.17 1.60
N LYS A 26 -6.19 19.23 1.26
CA LYS A 26 -5.94 20.02 0.06
C LYS A 26 -5.29 21.33 0.48
N TYR A 27 -4.14 21.63 -0.11
CA TYR A 27 -3.44 22.89 0.07
C TYR A 27 -3.55 23.75 -1.20
N ASN A 28 -3.90 25.03 -1.04
CA ASN A 28 -3.88 26.01 -2.10
C ASN A 28 -2.67 26.95 -1.93
N PRO A 29 -1.64 26.87 -2.79
CA PRO A 29 -0.44 27.69 -2.66
C PRO A 29 -0.68 29.18 -2.97
N THR A 30 -1.78 29.54 -3.64
CA THR A 30 -2.10 30.94 -3.96
C THR A 30 -2.75 31.64 -2.77
N SER A 31 -3.68 30.97 -2.07
CA SER A 31 -4.36 31.54 -0.89
C SER A 31 -3.67 31.18 0.44
N ASN A 32 -2.68 30.28 0.44
CA ASN A 32 -2.09 29.69 1.64
C ASN A 32 -3.09 28.96 2.55
N GLU A 33 -4.20 28.49 1.99
CA GLU A 33 -5.23 27.79 2.74
C GLU A 33 -5.03 26.27 2.67
N THR A 34 -5.29 25.60 3.79
CA THR A 34 -5.37 24.14 3.87
C THR A 34 -6.77 23.75 4.32
N VAL A 35 -7.41 22.85 3.59
CA VAL A 35 -8.73 22.32 3.92
C VAL A 35 -8.70 20.80 4.04
N ILE A 36 -9.49 20.26 4.96
CA ILE A 36 -9.72 18.82 5.09
C ILE A 36 -10.67 18.39 3.98
N VAL A 37 -10.24 17.46 3.13
CA VAL A 37 -11.05 16.85 2.06
C VAL A 37 -11.77 15.61 2.59
N LEU A 38 -11.08 14.83 3.40
CA LEU A 38 -11.60 13.61 4.03
C LEU A 38 -10.86 13.38 5.35
N ASP A 39 -11.55 12.90 6.37
CA ASP A 39 -10.99 12.57 7.67
C ASP A 39 -11.48 11.20 8.15
N ASN A 40 -11.14 10.83 9.39
CA ASN A 40 -11.50 9.55 10.00
C ASN A 40 -11.02 8.35 9.17
N LEU A 41 -9.83 8.47 8.58
CA LEU A 41 -9.21 7.42 7.77
C LEU A 41 -8.32 6.52 8.65
N ALA A 42 -8.45 5.22 8.48
CA ALA A 42 -7.61 4.22 9.12
C ALA A 42 -6.30 4.07 8.33
N PHE A 43 -5.28 4.82 8.77
CA PHE A 43 -3.91 4.73 8.22
C PHE A 43 -3.86 4.98 6.71
N ALA A 44 -4.28 6.18 6.28
CA ALA A 44 -4.20 6.62 4.89
C ALA A 44 -2.73 6.74 4.43
N ASN A 45 -2.25 5.73 3.71
CA ASN A 45 -0.87 5.64 3.24
C ASN A 45 -0.67 6.30 1.89
N GLY A 46 -1.56 5.98 0.95
CA GLY A 46 -1.47 6.41 -0.44
C GLY A 46 -2.60 7.36 -0.82
N VAL A 47 -2.30 8.35 -1.64
CA VAL A 47 -3.29 9.22 -2.28
C VAL A 47 -2.87 9.55 -3.71
N ALA A 48 -3.80 9.46 -4.67
CA ALA A 48 -3.58 9.84 -6.06
C ALA A 48 -4.83 10.46 -6.67
N LEU A 49 -4.65 11.49 -7.49
CA LEU A 49 -5.72 12.03 -8.34
C LEU A 49 -5.95 11.12 -9.55
N SER A 50 -7.19 11.05 -10.00
CA SER A 50 -7.52 10.56 -11.35
C SER A 50 -6.96 11.48 -12.43
N LYS A 51 -6.84 10.96 -13.66
CA LYS A 51 -6.22 11.66 -14.79
C LYS A 51 -6.86 13.02 -15.07
N ASP A 52 -8.19 13.05 -14.98
CA ASP A 52 -9.01 14.24 -15.24
C ASP A 52 -9.32 15.03 -13.95
N GLU A 53 -8.73 14.62 -12.82
CA GLU A 53 -8.94 15.19 -11.49
C GLU A 53 -10.41 15.22 -11.03
N ASP A 54 -11.24 14.31 -11.54
CA ASP A 54 -12.67 14.21 -11.21
C ASP A 54 -12.91 13.53 -9.86
N PHE A 55 -11.98 12.66 -9.47
CA PHE A 55 -11.93 12.01 -8.17
C PHE A 55 -10.47 11.80 -7.73
N LEU A 56 -10.28 11.51 -6.44
CA LEU A 56 -9.03 10.99 -5.89
C LEU A 56 -9.25 9.60 -5.29
N VAL A 57 -8.19 8.80 -5.25
CA VAL A 57 -8.15 7.49 -4.60
C VAL A 57 -7.27 7.58 -3.36
N ILE A 58 -7.75 7.05 -2.24
CA ILE A 58 -7.03 6.99 -0.96
C ILE A 58 -6.86 5.53 -0.57
N CYS A 59 -5.67 5.08 -0.22
CA CYS A 59 -5.45 3.71 0.27
C CYS A 59 -5.27 3.69 1.80
N GLU A 60 -6.18 2.99 2.47
CA GLU A 60 -6.14 2.59 3.88
C GLU A 60 -5.55 1.18 4.00
N THR A 61 -5.21 0.72 5.21
CA THR A 61 -4.56 -0.60 5.43
C THR A 61 -5.22 -1.79 4.72
N TRP A 62 -6.53 -1.77 4.43
CA TRP A 62 -7.26 -2.93 3.88
C TRP A 62 -7.98 -2.68 2.55
N LYS A 63 -8.13 -1.43 2.13
CA LYS A 63 -8.94 -1.04 0.98
C LYS A 63 -8.46 0.30 0.45
N CYS A 64 -8.85 0.62 -0.78
CA CYS A 64 -8.77 1.99 -1.26
C CYS A 64 -10.17 2.56 -1.49
N LEU A 65 -10.35 3.82 -1.13
CA LEU A 65 -11.57 4.61 -1.25
C LEU A 65 -11.45 5.54 -2.45
N ARG A 66 -12.58 5.86 -3.07
CA ARG A 66 -12.73 6.89 -4.11
C ARG A 66 -13.49 8.08 -3.50
N GLN A 67 -12.92 9.26 -3.61
CA GLN A 67 -13.56 10.52 -3.23
C GLN A 67 -13.81 11.37 -4.47
N TRP A 68 -15.08 11.61 -4.80
CA TRP A 68 -15.47 12.42 -5.96
C TRP A 68 -15.24 13.91 -5.68
N LEU A 69 -14.55 14.59 -6.60
CA LEU A 69 -14.18 16.01 -6.52
C LEU A 69 -15.03 16.89 -7.44
N LYS A 70 -15.56 16.32 -8.52
CA LYS A 70 -16.40 16.98 -9.53
C LYS A 70 -17.65 16.15 -9.85
N GLY A 71 -18.54 16.72 -10.67
CA GLY A 71 -19.78 16.08 -11.14
C GLY A 71 -20.88 15.96 -10.07
N GLU A 72 -21.95 15.24 -10.42
CA GLU A 72 -23.13 15.04 -9.56
C GLU A 72 -22.83 14.28 -8.27
N ASN A 73 -21.73 13.51 -8.27
CA ASN A 73 -21.28 12.75 -7.11
C ASN A 73 -20.28 13.52 -6.24
N LYS A 74 -19.96 14.78 -6.55
CA LYS A 74 -19.00 15.59 -5.79
C LYS A 74 -19.26 15.51 -4.28
N GLY A 75 -18.21 15.21 -3.52
CA GLY A 75 -18.28 15.06 -2.07
C GLY A 75 -18.60 13.64 -1.60
N LYS A 76 -19.10 12.74 -2.45
CA LYS A 76 -19.35 11.34 -2.09
C LYS A 76 -18.05 10.54 -2.02
N THR A 77 -17.99 9.67 -1.01
CA THR A 77 -16.94 8.65 -0.85
C THR A 77 -17.54 7.28 -1.11
N GLU A 78 -16.82 6.43 -1.83
CA GLU A 78 -17.19 5.04 -2.07
C GLU A 78 -15.95 4.13 -2.06
N ILE A 79 -16.15 2.82 -2.07
CA ILE A 79 -15.05 1.86 -2.18
C ILE A 79 -14.54 1.89 -3.62
N PHE A 80 -13.25 2.17 -3.79
CA PHE A 80 -12.58 2.06 -5.09
C PHE A 80 -12.23 0.61 -5.38
N ILE A 81 -11.56 -0.04 -4.42
CA ILE A 81 -11.18 -1.45 -4.46
C ILE A 81 -10.98 -1.96 -3.03
N GLU A 82 -11.34 -3.21 -2.78
CA GLU A 82 -11.13 -3.93 -1.54
C GLU A 82 -10.68 -5.37 -1.85
N ASN A 83 -10.41 -6.17 -0.81
CA ASN A 83 -9.97 -7.56 -0.95
C ASN A 83 -8.70 -7.71 -1.82
N LEU A 84 -7.79 -6.76 -1.70
CA LEU A 84 -6.47 -6.82 -2.32
C LEU A 84 -5.66 -8.00 -1.73
N PRO A 85 -4.75 -8.63 -2.51
CA PRO A 85 -3.90 -9.73 -2.05
C PRO A 85 -2.80 -9.31 -1.05
N GLY A 86 -2.87 -8.07 -0.56
CA GLY A 86 -2.01 -7.47 0.45
C GLY A 86 -2.58 -6.11 0.87
N ALA A 87 -2.03 -5.52 1.93
CA ALA A 87 -2.42 -4.19 2.39
C ALA A 87 -1.87 -3.12 1.44
N PRO A 88 -2.70 -2.21 0.91
CA PRO A 88 -2.19 -1.18 0.03
C PRO A 88 -1.39 -0.12 0.80
N ASP A 89 -0.31 0.33 0.17
CA ASP A 89 0.58 1.40 0.64
C ASP A 89 0.44 2.60 -0.32
N ASN A 90 1.53 3.08 -0.95
CA ASN A 90 1.41 4.17 -1.91
C ASN A 90 0.72 3.73 -3.20
N ILE A 91 0.01 4.70 -3.79
CA ILE A 91 -0.67 4.63 -5.07
C ILE A 91 -0.16 5.73 -5.99
N ASN A 92 0.08 5.43 -7.27
CA ASN A 92 0.42 6.41 -8.29
C ASN A 92 -0.42 6.18 -9.55
N ILE A 93 -0.79 7.27 -10.22
CA ILE A 93 -1.46 7.19 -11.51
C ILE A 93 -0.48 6.80 -12.62
N ALA A 94 -0.92 5.94 -13.53
CA ALA A 94 -0.22 5.58 -14.75
C ALA A 94 -0.63 6.50 -15.93
N PRO A 95 0.17 6.61 -16.99
CA PRO A 95 -0.13 7.49 -18.14
C PRO A 95 -1.49 7.22 -18.80
N ASP A 96 -1.96 5.97 -18.77
CA ASP A 96 -3.26 5.55 -19.32
C ASP A 96 -4.46 5.88 -18.40
N GLY A 97 -4.22 6.37 -17.18
CA GLY A 97 -5.25 6.67 -16.18
C GLY A 97 -5.61 5.50 -15.25
N SER A 98 -4.93 4.36 -15.37
CA SER A 98 -4.92 3.31 -14.35
C SER A 98 -4.05 3.72 -13.15
N PHE A 99 -4.03 2.90 -12.11
CA PHE A 99 -3.29 3.17 -10.87
C PHE A 99 -2.39 2.00 -10.49
N TRP A 100 -1.12 2.29 -10.22
CA TRP A 100 -0.20 1.34 -9.59
C TRP A 100 -0.28 1.46 -8.08
N ILE A 101 -0.53 0.35 -7.40
CA ILE A 101 -0.64 0.26 -5.94
C ILE A 101 0.42 -0.72 -5.44
N ALA A 102 1.29 -0.26 -4.54
CA ALA A 102 2.20 -1.12 -3.82
C ALA A 102 1.47 -1.87 -2.71
N LEU A 103 1.72 -3.17 -2.57
CA LEU A 103 1.08 -4.01 -1.57
C LEU A 103 2.10 -4.53 -0.55
N ILE A 104 1.76 -4.34 0.72
CA ILE A 104 2.48 -4.88 1.87
C ILE A 104 1.82 -6.19 2.28
N GLN A 105 2.61 -7.24 2.35
CA GLN A 105 2.13 -8.51 2.89
C GLN A 105 2.11 -8.45 4.42
N LEU A 106 0.91 -8.41 5.00
CA LEU A 106 0.70 -8.42 6.45
C LEU A 106 0.70 -9.83 7.04
N THR A 107 0.66 -10.87 6.20
CA THR A 107 0.53 -12.26 6.60
C THR A 107 1.84 -13.02 6.44
N SER A 108 2.35 -13.62 7.51
CA SER A 108 3.20 -14.79 7.36
C SER A 108 2.34 -15.98 6.92
N GLU A 109 2.80 -16.75 5.93
CA GLU A 109 2.10 -17.97 5.48
C GLU A 109 1.82 -18.94 6.65
N GLY A 110 2.58 -18.89 7.76
CA GLY A 110 2.30 -19.69 8.95
C GLY A 110 1.36 -19.07 9.99
N MET A 111 0.96 -17.80 9.88
CA MET A 111 -0.05 -17.23 10.79
C MET A 111 -1.44 -17.83 10.51
N GLU A 112 -1.82 -18.08 9.26
CA GLU A 112 -3.06 -18.80 8.93
C GLU A 112 -3.11 -20.20 9.57
N PHE A 113 -1.98 -20.90 9.61
CA PHE A 113 -1.88 -22.23 10.23
C PHE A 113 -2.04 -22.21 11.76
N VAL A 114 -1.57 -21.15 12.43
CA VAL A 114 -1.72 -20.94 13.88
C VAL A 114 -3.13 -20.45 14.24
N HIS A 115 -3.76 -19.67 13.36
CA HIS A 115 -5.11 -19.18 13.58
C HIS A 115 -6.18 -20.27 13.43
N ASN A 116 -5.99 -21.22 12.49
CA ASN A 116 -7.01 -22.22 12.15
C ASN A 116 -7.04 -23.49 13.04
N TYR A 117 -6.02 -23.76 13.87
CA TYR A 117 -6.00 -24.94 14.76
C TYR A 117 -5.67 -24.59 16.22
N LYS A 118 -6.50 -25.03 17.18
CA LYS A 118 -6.28 -24.78 18.63
C LYS A 118 -5.00 -25.44 19.17
N ILE A 119 -4.64 -26.60 18.64
CA ILE A 119 -3.50 -27.40 19.10
C ILE A 119 -2.17 -26.75 18.69
N THR A 120 -2.11 -26.13 17.52
CA THR A 120 -0.90 -25.43 17.03
C THR A 120 -0.59 -24.18 17.86
N LYS A 121 -1.59 -23.49 18.41
CA LYS A 121 -1.37 -22.38 19.37
C LYS A 121 -0.61 -22.81 20.62
N HIS A 122 -0.97 -23.94 21.21
CA HIS A 122 -0.29 -24.45 22.40
C HIS A 122 1.14 -24.90 22.07
N LEU A 123 1.33 -25.57 20.94
CA LEU A 123 2.63 -26.10 20.53
C LEU A 123 3.63 -24.98 20.19
N VAL A 124 3.18 -23.92 19.52
CA VAL A 124 3.99 -22.72 19.24
C VAL A 124 4.30 -21.94 20.52
N ALA A 125 3.34 -21.82 21.45
CA ALA A 125 3.57 -21.15 22.74
C ALA A 125 4.57 -21.89 23.64
N SER A 126 4.56 -23.23 23.61
CA SER A 126 5.49 -24.06 24.38
C SER A 126 6.91 -24.10 23.78
N PHE A 127 7.07 -23.81 22.50
CA PHE A 127 8.36 -23.83 21.82
C PHE A 127 8.59 -22.55 21.00
N PRO A 128 9.04 -21.45 21.62
CA PRO A 128 9.20 -20.15 20.95
C PRO A 128 10.12 -20.17 19.72
N LYS A 129 11.04 -21.15 19.61
CA LYS A 129 11.89 -21.32 18.42
C LYS A 129 11.12 -21.79 17.18
N LEU A 130 9.96 -22.46 17.34
CA LEU A 130 9.07 -22.83 16.22
C LEU A 130 8.40 -21.60 15.59
N ILE A 131 8.29 -20.48 16.31
CA ILE A 131 7.76 -19.22 15.76
C ILE A 131 8.57 -18.79 14.53
N ASN A 132 9.88 -19.00 14.48
CA ASN A 132 10.69 -18.66 13.30
C ASN A 132 10.43 -19.58 12.10
N LEU A 133 10.01 -20.83 12.34
CA LEU A 133 9.64 -21.81 11.30
C LEU A 133 8.26 -21.51 10.71
N VAL A 134 7.36 -20.99 11.55
CA VAL A 134 5.97 -20.62 11.20
C VAL A 134 5.88 -19.18 10.68
N ASN A 135 6.72 -18.28 11.18
CA ASN A 135 6.90 -16.92 10.67
C ASN A 135 7.73 -16.87 9.38
N GLY A 136 7.71 -17.94 8.59
CA GLY A 136 8.15 -17.94 7.20
C GLY A 136 7.27 -17.06 6.32
N ALA A 137 6.95 -15.82 6.74
CA ALA A 137 6.62 -14.74 5.83
C ALA A 137 7.83 -14.61 4.90
N LYS A 138 7.81 -15.32 3.76
CA LYS A 138 8.60 -14.89 2.63
C LYS A 138 8.10 -13.48 2.32
N LYS A 139 8.92 -12.50 2.65
CA LYS A 139 8.68 -11.12 2.30
C LYS A 139 8.73 -11.04 0.77
N LYS A 140 7.57 -10.85 0.14
CA LYS A 140 7.43 -10.75 -1.30
C LYS A 140 7.05 -9.31 -1.63
N ALA A 141 7.79 -8.67 -2.52
CA ALA A 141 7.33 -7.41 -3.09
C ALA A 141 6.16 -7.69 -4.03
N MET A 142 5.08 -6.92 -3.93
CA MET A 142 3.93 -7.05 -4.81
C MET A 142 3.39 -5.67 -5.20
N VAL A 143 3.01 -5.54 -6.45
CA VAL A 143 2.34 -4.36 -7.01
C VAL A 143 1.18 -4.80 -7.89
N VAL A 144 0.08 -4.06 -7.86
CA VAL A 144 -1.06 -4.26 -8.74
C VAL A 144 -1.32 -3.00 -9.55
N ASN A 145 -1.75 -3.18 -10.79
CA ASN A 145 -2.29 -2.11 -11.62
C ASN A 145 -3.80 -2.24 -11.66
N VAL A 146 -4.49 -1.15 -11.32
CA VAL A 146 -5.93 -1.11 -11.13
C VAL A 146 -6.52 -0.08 -12.09
N ALA A 147 -7.45 -0.48 -12.95
CA ALA A 147 -8.16 0.41 -13.84
C ALA A 147 -9.00 1.44 -13.04
N SER A 148 -9.38 2.54 -13.68
CA SER A 148 -10.19 3.61 -13.06
C SER A 148 -11.56 3.16 -12.53
N ASN A 149 -12.04 1.98 -12.93
CA ASN A 149 -13.26 1.35 -12.42
C ASN A 149 -13.03 0.43 -11.22
N GLY A 150 -11.81 0.34 -10.67
CA GLY A 150 -11.48 -0.50 -9.52
C GLY A 150 -11.14 -1.95 -9.85
N LYS A 151 -10.99 -2.31 -11.12
CA LYS A 151 -10.59 -3.68 -11.52
C LYS A 151 -9.07 -3.82 -11.63
N ILE A 152 -8.51 -4.85 -11.03
CA ILE A 152 -7.10 -5.21 -11.24
C ILE A 152 -6.92 -5.66 -12.70
N ILE A 153 -5.97 -5.06 -13.41
CA ILE A 153 -5.64 -5.41 -14.80
C ILE A 153 -4.24 -6.01 -14.95
N LYS A 154 -3.30 -5.72 -14.03
CA LYS A 154 -1.99 -6.38 -13.96
C LYS A 154 -1.59 -6.61 -12.51
N LYS A 155 -0.77 -7.64 -12.27
CA LYS A 155 -0.13 -7.91 -10.98
C LYS A 155 1.30 -8.35 -11.24
N PHE A 156 2.26 -7.75 -10.53
CA PHE A 156 3.64 -8.21 -10.50
C PHE A 156 4.03 -8.52 -9.06
N ASP A 157 4.75 -9.61 -8.87
CA ASP A 157 5.33 -9.98 -7.59
C ASP A 157 6.72 -10.59 -7.75
N ASP A 158 7.55 -10.43 -6.72
CA ASP A 158 8.75 -11.24 -6.51
C ASP A 158 8.39 -12.37 -5.56
N GLY A 159 7.75 -13.41 -6.10
CA GLY A 159 7.15 -14.51 -5.34
C GLY A 159 8.12 -15.29 -4.44
N ASP A 160 9.42 -15.21 -4.71
CA ASP A 160 10.48 -15.79 -3.87
C ASP A 160 11.20 -14.74 -3.01
N GLY A 161 10.94 -13.46 -3.22
CA GLY A 161 11.64 -12.35 -2.56
C GLY A 161 13.14 -12.30 -2.88
N LYS A 162 13.54 -12.73 -4.09
CA LYS A 162 14.96 -12.91 -4.45
C LYS A 162 15.68 -11.58 -4.66
N VAL A 163 14.98 -10.58 -5.18
CA VAL A 163 15.54 -9.28 -5.57
C VAL A 163 14.98 -8.19 -4.69
N ILE A 164 13.65 -8.08 -4.59
CA ILE A 164 12.99 -7.10 -3.73
C ILE A 164 12.00 -7.83 -2.82
N THR A 165 12.22 -7.72 -1.51
CA THR A 165 11.38 -8.39 -0.51
C THR A 165 10.21 -7.54 -0.04
N PHE A 166 10.23 -6.23 -0.31
CA PHE A 166 9.25 -5.27 0.18
C PHE A 166 9.20 -4.08 -0.77
N VAL A 167 8.02 -3.60 -1.15
CA VAL A 167 7.85 -2.42 -2.01
C VAL A 167 6.83 -1.50 -1.37
N THR A 168 7.12 -0.20 -1.37
CA THR A 168 6.23 0.83 -0.81
C THR A 168 5.68 1.76 -1.88
N SER A 169 6.25 1.75 -3.09
CA SER A 169 5.80 2.60 -4.19
C SER A 169 6.12 1.96 -5.54
N ALA A 170 5.25 2.22 -6.52
CA ALA A 170 5.42 1.82 -7.90
C ALA A 170 5.04 3.00 -8.80
N LEU A 171 5.92 3.40 -9.69
CA LEU A 171 5.72 4.53 -10.61
C LEU A 171 6.01 4.07 -12.04
N GLU A 172 5.04 4.25 -12.93
CA GLU A 172 5.25 4.01 -14.36
C GLU A 172 5.82 5.26 -15.03
N PHE A 173 6.92 5.08 -15.76
CA PHE A 173 7.56 6.13 -16.54
C PHE A 173 8.35 5.52 -17.70
N GLU A 174 8.19 6.07 -18.90
CA GLU A 174 8.89 5.63 -20.13
C GLU A 174 8.91 4.09 -20.29
N ASP A 175 7.73 3.45 -20.34
CA ASP A 175 7.55 1.99 -20.50
C ASP A 175 8.21 1.11 -19.42
N HIS A 176 8.56 1.70 -18.27
CA HIS A 176 9.11 0.98 -17.14
C HIS A 176 8.33 1.26 -15.87
N LEU A 177 8.28 0.24 -15.01
CA LEU A 177 7.80 0.36 -13.65
C LEU A 177 8.99 0.49 -12.70
N TYR A 178 9.07 1.62 -12.03
CA TYR A 178 10.06 1.92 -11.01
C TYR A 178 9.52 1.54 -9.63
N LEU A 179 10.26 0.71 -8.90
CA LEU A 179 9.87 0.15 -7.61
C LEU A 179 10.72 0.75 -6.49
N GLY A 180 10.06 1.43 -5.56
CA GLY A 180 10.69 1.99 -4.36
C GLY A 180 10.54 1.06 -3.16
N SER A 181 11.63 0.85 -2.41
CA SER A 181 11.62 0.03 -1.20
C SER A 181 12.37 0.71 -0.06
N ARG A 182 11.89 0.49 1.17
CA ARG A 182 12.60 0.86 2.40
C ARG A 182 13.65 -0.18 2.83
N SER A 183 13.67 -1.34 2.17
CA SER A 183 14.51 -2.49 2.55
C SER A 183 15.73 -2.68 1.66
N THR A 184 15.83 -1.92 0.56
CA THR A 184 16.94 -2.00 -0.40
C THR A 184 17.68 -0.66 -0.49
N ASN A 185 18.89 -0.70 -1.04
CA ASN A 185 19.72 0.48 -1.36
C ASN A 185 19.72 0.81 -2.86
N PHE A 186 18.75 0.31 -3.61
CA PHE A 186 18.57 0.50 -5.05
C PHE A 186 17.10 0.70 -5.39
N VAL A 187 16.84 1.25 -6.58
CA VAL A 187 15.50 1.35 -7.18
C VAL A 187 15.31 0.18 -8.14
N GLY A 188 14.22 -0.56 -7.99
CA GLY A 188 13.85 -1.61 -8.94
C GLY A 188 13.36 -0.98 -10.25
N LYS A 189 13.71 -1.58 -11.39
CA LYS A 189 13.23 -1.15 -12.71
C LYS A 189 12.78 -2.37 -13.48
N LEU A 190 11.49 -2.42 -13.84
CA LEU A 190 10.88 -3.51 -14.58
C LEU A 190 10.36 -3.00 -15.93
N PRO A 191 10.76 -3.56 -17.09
CA PRO A 191 10.18 -3.18 -18.37
C PRO A 191 8.73 -3.67 -18.49
N LEU A 192 7.83 -2.81 -18.94
CA LEU A 192 6.41 -3.15 -19.12
C LEU A 192 6.10 -3.73 -20.51
N THR A 193 6.97 -3.49 -21.49
CA THR A 193 6.78 -3.90 -22.90
C THR A 193 7.14 -5.36 -23.17
N ILE A 194 7.75 -6.08 -22.22
CA ILE A 194 8.33 -7.43 -22.44
C ILE A 194 7.46 -8.55 -21.83
N LEU A 195 6.31 -8.21 -21.25
CA LEU A 195 5.45 -9.18 -20.55
C LEU A 195 4.22 -9.51 -21.43
N HIS A 196 4.41 -10.46 -22.35
CA HIS A 196 3.35 -11.15 -23.10
C HIS A 196 3.12 -12.55 -22.54
#